data_AF-A0A9D9VA65-F1
#
_entry.id   AF-A0A9D9VA65-F1
#
_cell.length_a   1.000
_cell.length_b   1.000
_cell.length_c   1.000
_cell.angle_alpha   90.00
_cell.angle_beta   90.00
_cell.angle_gamma   90.00
#
_symmetry.space_group_name_H-M   'P 1'
#
loop_
_entity.id
_entity.type
_entity.pdbx_description
1 polymer ?
#
loop_
_entity_poly.entity_id
_entity_poly.type
_entity_poly.pdbx_seq_one_letter_code
_entity_poly.pdbx_strand_id
1 'polypeptide(L)'
;MIRNLSILFCLLILSGCSVYRAAQNDGIAVSDIKHCDTKICFVSHGMKAIDHHMEKNGHYVEIYRAVARKSGFNYVRSAGHAALDVATIGLWEIAATPIEGALSNNRGYIIAKVTYANKDCNKILSVETFDAKGKRVK
;
A
#
# COMPACT_ATOMS: atom_id res chain seq x y z
N MET A 1 24.00 38.37 6.35
CA MET A 1 22.55 38.08 6.45
C MET A 1 22.07 37.08 5.40
N ILE A 2 22.34 37.29 4.11
CA ILE A 2 21.85 36.42 3.01
C ILE A 2 22.29 34.94 3.15
N ARG A 3 23.53 34.68 3.57
CA ARG A 3 24.06 33.31 3.79
C ARG A 3 23.28 32.53 4.88
N ASN A 4 22.95 33.18 5.99
CA ASN A 4 22.25 32.54 7.10
C ASN A 4 20.76 32.33 6.77
N LEU A 5 20.16 33.24 5.99
CA LEU A 5 18.79 33.10 5.49
C LEU A 5 18.66 31.92 4.52
N SER A 6 19.66 31.70 3.67
CA SER A 6 19.69 30.58 2.72
C SER A 6 19.80 29.22 3.41
N ILE A 7 20.58 29.12 4.49
CA ILE A 7 20.70 27.89 5.29
C ILE A 7 19.39 27.58 6.02
N LEU A 8 18.75 28.61 6.60
CA LEU A 8 17.46 28.46 7.26
C LEU A 8 16.36 28.01 6.29
N PHE A 9 16.36 28.54 5.06
CA PHE A 9 15.41 28.15 4.02
C PHE A 9 15.61 26.69 3.57
N CYS A 10 16.86 26.23 3.42
CA CYS A 10 17.14 24.82 3.11
C CYS A 10 16.67 23.85 4.22
N LEU A 11 16.83 24.23 5.49
CA LEU A 11 16.38 23.40 6.62
C LEU A 11 14.85 23.23 6.67
N LEU A 12 14.10 24.27 6.28
CA LEU A 12 12.63 24.23 6.24
C LEU A 12 12.07 23.36 5.11
N ILE A 13 12.79 23.23 3.98
CA ILE A 13 12.33 22.41 2.85
C ILE A 13 12.55 20.91 3.12
N LEU A 14 13.60 20.56 3.86
CA LEU A 14 13.97 19.16 4.11
C LEU A 14 13.03 18.44 5.09
N SER A 15 12.44 19.14 6.06
CA SER A 15 11.51 18.54 7.04
C SER A 15 10.13 18.21 6.44
N GLY A 16 9.68 18.94 5.41
CA GLY A 16 8.37 18.70 4.79
C GLY A 16 8.24 17.37 4.04
N CYS A 17 9.35 16.84 3.51
CA CYS A 17 9.37 15.62 2.72
C CYS A 17 9.00 14.37 3.54
N SER A 18 9.43 14.32 4.80
CA SER A 18 9.14 13.15 5.65
C SER A 18 7.70 13.12 6.12
N VAL A 19 7.18 14.26 6.58
CA VAL A 19 5.75 14.39 6.96
C VAL A 19 4.84 13.99 5.80
N TYR A 20 5.16 14.40 4.57
CA TYR A 20 4.43 13.99 3.38
C TYR A 20 4.48 12.47 3.16
N ARG A 21 5.67 11.85 3.25
CA ARG A 21 5.82 10.39 3.13
C ARG A 21 5.15 9.63 4.27
N ALA A 22 5.04 10.24 5.44
CA ALA A 22 4.35 9.73 6.60
C ALA A 22 2.83 9.73 6.42
N ALA A 23 2.29 10.77 5.79
CA ALA A 23 0.88 10.89 5.45
C ALA A 23 0.45 10.00 4.27
N GLN A 24 1.39 9.62 3.40
CA GLN A 24 1.10 8.85 2.18
C GLN A 24 0.54 7.45 2.49
N ASN A 25 -0.62 7.14 1.92
CA ASN A 25 -1.37 5.90 2.15
C ASN A 25 -1.35 4.95 0.92
N ASP A 26 -0.16 4.67 0.39
CA ASP A 26 -0.02 3.81 -0.78
C ASP A 26 -0.38 2.35 -0.49
N GLY A 27 -0.89 1.67 -1.51
CA GLY A 27 -1.23 0.24 -1.51
C GLY A 27 -2.73 -0.01 -1.35
N ILE A 28 -3.08 -1.29 -1.39
CA ILE A 28 -4.49 -1.76 -1.38
C ILE A 28 -4.79 -2.44 -0.06
N ALA A 29 -5.99 -2.24 0.48
CA ALA A 29 -6.53 -3.00 1.59
C ALA A 29 -7.57 -4.02 1.09
N VAL A 30 -7.78 -5.10 1.85
CA VAL A 30 -8.81 -6.12 1.54
C VAL A 30 -10.20 -5.48 1.42
N SER A 31 -10.49 -4.44 2.21
CA SER A 31 -11.74 -3.68 2.14
C SER A 31 -12.00 -3.04 0.79
N ASP A 32 -10.95 -2.62 0.07
CA ASP A 32 -11.11 -1.91 -1.22
C ASP A 32 -11.60 -2.85 -2.32
N ILE A 33 -11.22 -4.13 -2.22
CA ILE A 33 -11.54 -5.16 -3.22
C ILE A 33 -12.69 -6.08 -2.79
N LYS A 34 -13.22 -5.90 -1.57
CA LYS A 34 -14.30 -6.72 -1.00
C LYS A 34 -15.59 -6.63 -1.82
N HIS A 35 -15.82 -5.49 -2.47
CA HIS A 35 -17.00 -5.21 -3.28
C HIS A 35 -16.72 -5.30 -4.79
N CYS A 36 -15.60 -5.90 -5.19
CA CYS A 36 -15.28 -6.07 -6.60
C CYS A 36 -16.02 -7.27 -7.21
N ASP A 37 -16.92 -6.97 -8.15
CA ASP A 37 -17.71 -7.99 -8.87
C ASP A 37 -17.20 -8.27 -10.30
N THR A 38 -16.20 -7.52 -10.76
CA THR A 38 -15.66 -7.64 -12.12
C THR A 38 -14.14 -7.61 -12.14
N LYS A 39 -13.56 -8.20 -13.20
CA LYS A 39 -12.11 -8.13 -13.50
C LYS A 39 -11.57 -6.70 -13.51
N ILE A 40 -12.30 -5.78 -14.12
CA ILE A 40 -11.91 -4.37 -14.24
C ILE A 40 -11.79 -3.72 -12.86
N CYS A 41 -12.63 -4.11 -11.89
CA CYS A 41 -12.55 -3.58 -10.53
C CYS A 41 -11.19 -3.85 -9.87
N PHE A 42 -10.66 -5.07 -9.96
CA PHE A 42 -9.35 -5.39 -9.38
C PHE A 42 -8.21 -4.64 -10.06
N VAL A 43 -8.24 -4.56 -11.40
CA VAL A 43 -7.22 -3.83 -12.17
C VAL A 43 -7.28 -2.33 -11.88
N SER A 44 -8.48 -1.76 -11.71
CA SER A 44 -8.67 -0.33 -11.40
C SER A 44 -8.13 0.05 -10.02
N HIS A 45 -8.14 -0.87 -9.07
CA HIS A 45 -7.50 -0.67 -7.76
C HIS A 45 -5.97 -0.84 -7.81
N GLY A 46 -5.41 -1.24 -8.96
CA GLY A 46 -3.98 -1.43 -9.16
C GLY A 46 -3.48 -2.85 -8.89
N MET A 47 -4.38 -3.84 -8.83
CA MET A 47 -3.96 -5.24 -8.75
C MET A 47 -3.47 -5.74 -10.11
N LYS A 48 -2.42 -6.59 -10.08
CA LYS A 48 -1.84 -7.21 -11.27
C LYS A 48 -2.15 -8.70 -11.29
N ALA A 49 -2.61 -9.22 -12.42
CA ALA A 49 -2.75 -10.66 -12.62
C ALA A 49 -1.35 -11.30 -12.65
N ILE A 50 -1.12 -12.30 -11.80
CA ILE A 50 0.15 -13.02 -11.71
C ILE A 50 0.06 -14.44 -12.24
N ASP A 51 -1.13 -15.02 -12.26
CA ASP A 51 -1.37 -16.36 -12.80
C ASP A 51 -2.82 -16.51 -13.26
N HIS A 52 -3.04 -17.44 -14.18
CA HIS A 52 -4.37 -17.83 -14.63
C HIS A 52 -4.39 -19.26 -15.16
N HIS A 53 -5.45 -20.00 -14.88
CA HIS A 53 -5.61 -21.37 -15.39
C HIS A 53 -7.08 -21.78 -15.46
N MET A 54 -7.36 -22.78 -16.30
CA MET A 54 -8.65 -23.48 -16.32
C MET A 54 -8.62 -24.61 -15.31
N GLU A 55 -9.60 -24.65 -14.41
CA GLU A 55 -9.82 -25.79 -13.52
C GLU A 55 -10.53 -26.93 -14.26
N LYS A 56 -10.40 -28.15 -13.74
CA LYS A 56 -10.99 -29.37 -14.33
C LYS A 56 -12.53 -29.34 -14.37
N ASN A 57 -13.15 -28.49 -13.58
CA ASN A 57 -14.60 -28.24 -13.53
C ASN A 57 -15.08 -27.27 -14.63
N GLY A 58 -14.18 -26.76 -15.48
CA GLY A 58 -14.50 -25.79 -16.53
C GLY A 58 -14.48 -24.33 -16.06
N HIS A 59 -14.23 -24.06 -14.77
CA HIS A 59 -14.09 -22.71 -14.27
C HIS A 59 -12.74 -22.10 -14.65
N TYR A 60 -12.72 -20.79 -14.86
CA TYR A 60 -11.50 -20.03 -15.11
C TYR A 60 -11.06 -19.34 -13.82
N VAL A 61 -9.82 -19.53 -13.40
CA VAL A 61 -9.27 -18.92 -12.19
C VAL A 61 -8.20 -17.91 -12.59
N GLU A 62 -8.26 -16.72 -12.00
CA GLU A 62 -7.24 -15.68 -12.13
C GLU A 62 -6.76 -15.25 -10.75
N ILE A 63 -5.44 -15.15 -10.59
CA ILE A 63 -4.81 -14.75 -9.34
C ILE A 63 -4.26 -13.35 -9.50
N TYR A 64 -4.75 -12.42 -8.70
CA TYR A 64 -4.29 -11.04 -8.65
C TYR A 64 -3.42 -10.78 -7.43
N ARG A 65 -2.46 -9.88 -7.59
CA ARG A 65 -1.53 -9.46 -6.52
C ARG A 65 -1.41 -7.94 -6.49
N ALA A 66 -1.36 -7.39 -5.29
CA ALA A 66 -1.00 -5.99 -5.05
C ALA A 66 -0.19 -5.83 -3.78
N VAL A 67 0.53 -4.71 -3.68
CA VAL A 67 1.22 -4.32 -2.45
C VAL A 67 0.19 -3.93 -1.41
N ALA A 68 0.30 -4.47 -0.20
CA ALA A 68 -0.62 -4.14 0.87
C ALA A 68 -0.46 -2.66 1.28
N ARG A 69 -1.58 -2.04 1.65
CA ARG A 69 -1.62 -0.67 2.13
C ARG A 69 -0.76 -0.50 3.39
N LYS A 70 -0.07 0.65 3.51
CA LYS A 70 0.58 1.07 4.77
C LYS A 70 -0.46 1.11 5.91
N SER A 71 -0.02 1.00 7.16
CA SER A 71 -0.94 0.95 8.31
C SER A 71 -1.95 2.12 8.28
N GLY A 72 -3.18 1.88 8.74
CA GLY A 72 -4.27 2.88 8.70
C GLY A 72 -4.05 4.14 9.53
N PHE A 73 -2.91 4.25 10.23
CA PHE A 73 -2.58 5.35 11.13
C PHE A 73 -1.70 6.43 10.48
N ASN A 74 -1.72 6.57 9.16
CA ASN A 74 -0.86 7.52 8.44
C ASN A 74 -0.98 8.97 8.94
N TYR A 75 -2.19 9.40 9.33
CA TYR A 75 -2.42 10.72 9.91
C TYR A 75 -1.69 10.89 11.25
N VAL A 76 -1.85 9.93 12.16
CA VAL A 76 -1.16 9.94 13.47
C VAL A 76 0.35 9.88 13.27
N ARG A 77 0.82 9.06 12.33
CA ARG A 77 2.22 8.95 11.97
C ARG A 77 2.75 10.30 11.47
N SER A 78 2.07 10.93 10.52
CA SER A 78 2.45 12.25 9.99
C SER A 78 2.48 13.35 11.05
N ALA A 79 1.50 13.36 11.96
CA ALA A 79 1.47 14.29 13.08
C ALA A 79 2.64 14.03 14.05
N GLY A 80 2.96 12.76 14.31
CA GLY A 80 4.13 12.35 15.09
C GLY A 80 5.44 12.82 14.48
N HIS A 81 5.65 12.60 13.18
CA HIS A 81 6.81 13.12 12.46
C HIS A 81 6.90 14.64 12.57
N ALA A 82 5.81 15.37 12.27
CA ALA A 82 5.83 16.83 12.34
C ALA A 82 6.17 17.35 13.75
N ALA A 83 5.59 16.75 14.80
CA ALA A 83 5.86 17.14 16.17
C ALA A 83 7.31 16.85 16.60
N LEU A 84 7.82 15.66 16.25
CA LEU A 84 9.17 15.23 16.61
C LEU A 84 10.23 15.98 15.82
N ASP A 85 9.97 16.33 14.56
CA ASP A 85 10.85 17.15 13.75
C ASP A 85 11.02 18.55 14.35
N VAL A 86 9.92 19.16 14.81
CA VAL A 86 10.00 20.46 15.51
C VAL A 86 10.72 20.31 16.85
N ALA A 87 10.37 19.30 17.64
CA ALA A 87 10.94 19.08 18.97
C ALA A 87 12.44 18.76 18.94
N THR A 88 12.91 18.12 17.88
CA THR A 88 14.31 17.67 17.73
C THR A 88 15.10 18.49 16.72
N ILE A 89 14.52 19.56 16.18
CA ILE A 89 15.12 20.39 15.12
C ILE A 89 15.56 19.51 13.93
N GLY A 90 14.72 18.52 13.57
CA GLY A 90 14.93 17.61 12.44
C GLY A 90 15.86 16.42 12.70
N LEU A 91 16.39 16.23 13.91
CA LEU A 91 17.22 15.05 14.22
C LEU A 91 16.42 13.74 14.19
N TRP A 92 15.11 13.80 14.48
CA TRP A 92 14.21 12.65 14.39
C TRP A 92 14.28 11.98 13.02
N GLU A 93 14.29 12.78 11.94
CA GLU A 93 14.33 12.26 10.57
C GLU A 93 15.56 11.43 10.24
N ILE A 94 16.71 11.78 10.81
CA ILE A 94 17.96 11.06 10.56
C ILE A 94 17.89 9.65 11.16
N ALA A 95 17.22 9.49 12.31
CA ALA A 95 17.11 8.21 12.99
C ALA A 95 15.89 7.41 12.52
N ALA A 96 14.72 8.04 12.45
CA ALA A 96 13.44 7.37 12.23
C ALA A 96 13.24 6.96 10.77
N THR A 97 13.58 7.82 9.80
CA THR A 97 13.33 7.50 8.38
C THR A 97 14.02 6.21 7.91
N PRO A 98 15.29 5.92 8.27
CA PRO A 98 15.91 4.61 7.96
C PRO A 98 15.23 3.42 8.64
N ILE A 99 14.86 3.57 9.93
CA ILE A 99 14.19 2.52 10.71
C ILE A 99 12.83 2.19 10.09
N GLU A 100 12.05 3.22 9.78
CA GLU A 100 10.76 3.07 9.14
C GLU A 100 10.89 2.54 7.71
N GLY A 101 11.92 2.95 6.97
CA GLY A 101 12.25 2.38 5.67
C GLY A 101 12.49 0.86 5.75
N ALA A 102 13.24 0.40 6.74
CA ALA A 102 13.50 -1.01 6.97
C ALA A 102 12.21 -1.79 7.33
N LEU A 103 11.38 -1.25 8.23
CA LEU A 103 10.09 -1.87 8.58
C LEU A 103 9.12 -1.88 7.40
N SER A 104 9.11 -0.80 6.63
CA SER A 104 8.24 -0.59 5.48
C SER A 104 8.59 -1.48 4.28
N ASN A 105 9.81 -2.00 4.15
CA ASN A 105 10.13 -2.94 3.08
C ASN A 105 9.43 -4.30 3.25
N ASN A 106 8.85 -4.56 4.43
CA ASN A 106 8.17 -5.80 4.77
C ASN A 106 6.63 -5.70 4.69
N ARG A 107 6.10 -4.74 3.91
CA ARG A 107 4.65 -4.50 3.75
C ARG A 107 3.86 -5.70 3.23
N GLY A 108 4.52 -6.69 2.62
CA GLY A 108 3.86 -7.87 2.09
C GLY A 108 2.93 -7.58 0.90
N TYR A 109 2.10 -8.56 0.55
CA TYR A 109 1.21 -8.52 -0.60
C TYR A 109 -0.17 -9.04 -0.23
N ILE A 110 -1.19 -8.47 -0.85
CA ILE A 110 -2.54 -9.03 -0.86
C ILE A 110 -2.70 -9.81 -2.17
N ILE A 111 -3.20 -11.03 -2.03
CA ILE A 111 -3.50 -11.91 -3.16
C ILE A 111 -5.00 -12.13 -3.22
N ALA A 112 -5.61 -11.95 -4.38
CA ALA A 112 -7.02 -12.30 -4.62
C ALA A 112 -7.08 -13.42 -5.65
N LYS A 113 -7.59 -14.59 -5.26
CA LYS A 113 -7.96 -15.67 -6.16
C LYS A 113 -9.40 -15.43 -6.58
N VAL A 114 -9.62 -15.19 -7.87
CA VAL A 114 -10.93 -14.90 -8.43
C VAL A 114 -11.31 -16.03 -9.37
N THR A 115 -12.49 -16.62 -9.16
CA THR A 115 -13.02 -17.68 -10.00
C THR A 115 -14.16 -17.15 -10.85
N TYR A 116 -14.09 -17.42 -12.14
CA TYR A 116 -15.06 -17.06 -13.17
C TYR A 116 -15.69 -18.31 -13.76
N ALA A 117 -16.92 -18.18 -14.28
CA ALA A 117 -17.62 -19.29 -14.92
C ALA A 117 -16.93 -19.78 -16.20
N ASN A 118 -16.33 -18.86 -16.97
CA ASN A 118 -15.55 -19.13 -18.17
C ASN A 118 -14.60 -17.94 -18.41
N LYS A 119 -13.57 -18.12 -19.23
CA LYS A 119 -12.57 -17.10 -19.61
C LYS A 119 -13.18 -15.82 -20.18
N ASP A 120 -14.26 -15.95 -20.96
CA ASP A 120 -14.93 -14.82 -21.60
C ASP A 120 -15.99 -14.15 -20.70
N CYS A 121 -16.24 -14.73 -19.52
CA CYS A 121 -17.26 -14.24 -18.60
C CYS A 121 -16.65 -13.29 -17.57
N ASN A 122 -17.08 -12.04 -17.57
CA ASN A 122 -16.63 -11.03 -16.59
C ASN A 122 -17.28 -11.17 -15.21
N LYS A 123 -18.25 -12.09 -15.06
CA LYS A 123 -18.99 -12.28 -13.82
C LYS A 123 -18.27 -13.26 -12.90
N ILE A 124 -18.01 -12.81 -11.67
CA ILE A 124 -17.29 -13.58 -10.67
C ILE A 124 -18.23 -14.57 -9.97
N LEU A 125 -17.74 -15.79 -9.75
CA LEU A 125 -18.39 -16.81 -8.93
C LEU A 125 -17.93 -16.77 -7.48
N SER A 126 -16.63 -16.57 -7.25
CA SER A 126 -16.06 -16.44 -5.91
C SER A 126 -14.79 -15.62 -5.91
N VAL A 127 -14.56 -14.92 -4.80
CA VAL A 127 -13.32 -14.20 -4.50
C VAL A 127 -12.77 -14.72 -3.18
N GLU A 128 -11.51 -15.11 -3.18
CA GLU A 128 -10.79 -15.50 -1.98
C GLU A 128 -9.57 -14.60 -1.82
N THR A 129 -9.52 -13.85 -0.72
CA THR A 129 -8.39 -12.98 -0.42
C THR A 129 -7.43 -13.63 0.56
N PHE A 130 -6.13 -13.50 0.30
CA PHE A 130 -5.05 -14.03 1.12
C PHE A 130 -4.08 -12.92 1.48
N ASP A 131 -3.57 -12.98 2.71
CA ASP A 131 -2.48 -12.13 3.18
C ASP A 131 -1.12 -12.65 2.69
N ALA A 132 -0.06 -11.87 2.90
CA ALA A 132 1.32 -12.18 2.56
C ALA A 132 1.83 -13.50 3.15
N LYS A 133 1.19 -13.98 4.23
CA LYS A 133 1.48 -15.26 4.89
C LYS A 133 0.67 -16.44 4.33
N GLY A 134 -0.11 -16.24 3.27
CA GLY A 134 -0.98 -17.27 2.68
C GLY A 134 -2.24 -17.57 3.51
N LYS A 135 -2.51 -16.81 4.57
CA LYS A 135 -3.72 -16.97 5.38
C LYS A 135 -4.90 -16.32 4.67
N ARG A 136 -6.01 -17.05 4.52
CA ARG A 136 -7.26 -16.50 3.98
C ARG A 136 -7.80 -15.42 4.92
N VAL A 137 -8.08 -14.24 4.37
CA VAL A 137 -8.71 -13.11 5.05
C VAL A 137 -10.16 -13.04 4.56
N LYS A 138 -11.11 -12.95 5.48
CA LYS A 138 -12.56 -12.84 5.19
C LYS A 138 -12.99 -11.41 4.94
#